data_AF-A0A1G8LC28-F1
#
_entry.id   AF-A0A1G8LC28-F1
#
_cell.length_a   1.000
_cell.length_b   1.000
_cell.length_c   1.000
_cell.angle_alpha   90.00
_cell.angle_beta   90.00
_cell.angle_gamma   90.00
#
_symmetry.space_group_name_H-M   'P 1'
#
loop_
_entity.id
_entity.type
_entity.pdbx_description
1 polymer ?
#
loop_
_entity_poly.entity_id
_entity_poly.type
_entity_poly.pdbx_seq_one_letter_code
_entity_poly.pdbx_strand_id
1 'polypeptide(L)' 'MDTCYYCGYPMESIHRITLYKENEEVNELLCKECYAERLESIKG' A
#
# COMPACT_ATOMS: atom_id res chain seq x y z
N MET A 1 6.35 -10.99 -10.75
CA MET A 1 6.23 -10.94 -9.29
C MET A 1 6.31 -9.48 -8.90
N ASP A 2 5.22 -8.94 -8.38
CA ASP A 2 5.19 -7.59 -7.82
C ASP A 2 5.78 -7.62 -6.41
N THR A 3 6.36 -6.49 -5.99
CA THR A 3 6.94 -6.33 -4.65
C THR A 3 6.16 -5.28 -3.88
N CYS A 4 5.96 -5.53 -2.58
CA CYS A 4 5.31 -4.57 -1.72
C CYS A 4 6.15 -3.29 -1.63
N TYR A 5 5.54 -2.14 -1.89
CA TYR A 5 6.19 -0.84 -1.82
C TYR A 5 6.76 -0.55 -0.43
N TYR A 6 6.07 -1.02 0.62
CA TYR A 6 6.45 -0.74 2.01
C TYR A 6 7.55 -1.67 2.54
N CYS A 7 7.40 -2.99 2.38
CA CYS A 7 8.31 -3.98 2.97
C CYS A 7 9.26 -4.64 1.97
N GLY A 8 9.10 -4.40 0.66
CA GLY A 8 9.96 -4.94 -0.39
C GLY A 8 9.77 -6.44 -0.69
N TYR A 9 8.95 -7.16 0.09
CA TYR A 9 8.73 -8.60 -0.11
C TYR A 9 7.94 -8.89 -1.40
N PRO A 10 8.24 -9.99 -2.09
CA PRO A 10 7.46 -10.46 -3.22
C PRO A 10 6.06 -10.84 -2.76
N MET A 11 5.04 -10.48 -3.53
CA MET A 11 3.64 -10.70 -3.19
C MET A 11 2.89 -11.37 -4.34
N GLU A 12 2.07 -12.35 -3.99
CA GLU A 12 1.22 -13.07 -4.95
C GLU A 12 -0.11 -12.34 -5.21
N SER A 13 -0.52 -11.46 -4.30
CA SER A 13 -1.74 -10.66 -4.40
C SER A 13 -1.43 -9.19 -4.20
N ILE A 14 -1.95 -8.36 -5.10
CA ILE A 14 -1.70 -6.93 -5.16
C ILE A 14 -2.87 -6.19 -4.51
N HIS A 15 -2.59 -5.41 -3.47
CA HIS A 15 -3.54 -4.43 -2.94
C HIS A 15 -3.06 -3.02 -3.29
N ARG A 16 -3.90 -2.27 -4.02
CA ARG A 16 -3.59 -0.88 -4.40
C ARG A 16 -4.16 0.07 -3.37
N ILE A 17 -3.35 1.01 -2.91
CA ILE A 17 -3.82 2.21 -2.21
C ILE A 17 -3.51 3.45 -3.02
N THR A 18 -4.44 4.39 -2.98
CA THR A 18 -4.29 5.70 -3.60
C THR A 18 -4.18 6.71 -2.47
N LEU A 19 -3.00 7.31 -2.31
CA LEU A 19 -2.71 8.32 -1.32
C LEU A 19 -2.70 9.70 -2.01
N TYR A 20 -3.36 10.67 -1.39
CA TYR A 20 -3.34 12.04 -1.85
C TYR A 20 -2.36 12.84 -0.99
N LYS A 21 -1.18 13.13 -1.51
CA LYS A 21 -0.13 13.92 -0.82
C LYS A 21 0.07 15.23 -1.56
N GLU A 22 -0.21 16.36 -0.89
CA GLU A 22 0.17 17.70 -1.38
C GLU A 22 -0.24 18.01 -2.85
N ASN A 23 -1.41 17.51 -3.28
CA ASN A 23 -1.97 17.57 -4.65
C ASN A 23 -1.45 16.54 -5.66
N GLU A 24 -0.64 15.57 -5.23
CA GLU A 24 -0.26 14.43 -6.03
C GLU A 24 -1.02 13.17 -5.59
N GLU A 25 -1.52 12.43 -6.59
CA GLU A 25 -2.08 11.11 -6.40
C GLU A 25 -0.96 10.07 -6.51
N VAL A 26 -0.62 9.42 -5.39
CA VAL A 26 0.39 8.37 -5.33
C VAL A 26 -0.30 7.03 -5.20
N ASN A 27 -0.08 6.15 -6.17
CA ASN A 27 -0.59 4.79 -6.16
C ASN A 27 0.49 3.84 -5.64
N GLU A 28 0.31 3.29 -4.43
CA GLU A 28 1.24 2.33 -3.82
C GLU A 28 0.67 0.90 -3.91
N LEU A 29 1.55 -0.08 -4.20
CA LEU A 29 1.21 -1.50 -4.19
C LEU A 29 1.65 -2.11 -2.86
N LEU A 30 0.72 -2.71 -2.12
CA LEU A 30 0.98 -3.29 -0.81
C LEU A 30 0.61 -4.77 -0.77
N CYS A 31 1.34 -5.51 0.05
CA CYS A 31 0.91 -6.85 0.45
C CYS A 31 -0.28 -6.75 1.41
N LYS A 32 -0.95 -7.88 1.63
CA LYS A 32 -2.12 -7.96 2.52
C LYS A 32 -1.88 -7.38 3.91
N GLU A 33 -0.72 -7.65 4.50
CA GLU A 33 -0.37 -7.20 5.86
C GLU A 33 -0.17 -5.68 5.90
N CYS A 34 0.72 -5.14 5.06
CA CYS A 34 0.97 -3.70 5.01
C CYS A 34 -0.27 -2.90 4.58
N TYR A 35 -1.12 -3.48 3.72
CA TYR A 35 -2.41 -2.89 3.37
C TYR A 35 -3.34 -2.77 4.58
N ALA A 36 -3.43 -3.83 5.41
CA ALA A 36 -4.24 -3.82 6.62
C ALA A 36 -3.75 -2.77 7.63
N GLU A 37 -2.44 -2.73 7.90
CA GLU A 37 -1.85 -1.73 8.82
C GLU A 37 -2.06 -0.30 8.32
N ARG A 38 -1.94 -0.07 7.01
CA ARG A 38 -2.23 1.24 6.41
C ARG A 38 -3.70 1.63 6.56
N LEU A 39 -4.64 0.70 6.36
CA LEU A 39 -6.06 0.98 6.57
C LEU A 39 -6.38 1.34 8.03
N GLU A 40 -5.72 0.71 9.00
CA GLU A 40 -5.85 1.07 10.41
C GLU A 40 -5.27 2.47 10.69
N SER A 41 -4.12 2.80 10.10
CA SER A 41 -3.51 4.14 10.23
C SER A 41 -4.36 5.26 9.62
N ILE A 42 -5.19 4.96 8.62
CA ILE A 42 -6.11 5.93 7.99
C ILE A 42 -7.40 6.09 8.82
N LYS A 43 -7.74 5.10 9.65
CA LYS A 43 -9.01 5.08 10.38
C LYS A 43 -9.11 6.10 11.53
N GLY A 44 -7.99 6.67 11.98
CA GLY A 44 -7.97 7.68 13.04
C GLY A 44 -8.10 7.07 14.44
#